data_AF-A0A093ILC1-F1
#
_entry.id   AF-A0A093ILC1-F1
#
_cell.length_a   1.000
_cell.length_b   1.000
_cell.length_c   1.000
_cell.angle_alpha   90.00
_cell.angle_beta   90.00
_cell.angle_gamma   90.00
#
_symmetry.space_group_name_H-M   'P 1'
#
loop_
_entity.id
_entity.type
_entity.pdbx_description
1 polymer ?
#
loop_
_entity_poly.entity_id
_entity_poly.type
_entity_poly.pdbx_seq_one_letter_code
_entity_poly.pdbx_strand_id
1 'polypeptide(L)'
;VNVGRFKGQTVSLWDLLNSEYFSDSKRRELVQKYKAESSEALREIATAVIAVVEETETRGTTFAFKGLRKRVSASDLFQSQLIDKKTLDELSQGKKTVKEVTEMDSVRRYLEGSNFIAGVLIRPSNERMSIYQAMRKGILRPGTALVLLEAQAATGYIIDPQNNSKFSVEEALSAGLIGAEIFEKLLCAERAVTGYTDPYTKAPISLFEAMNQGLIVKSHGIRLLEAQIATGGL
;
A
#
# COMPACT_ATOMS: atom_id res chain seq x y z
N VAL A 1 -7.46 22.13 -8.96
CA VAL A 1 -7.85 20.89 -9.67
C VAL A 1 -8.73 20.07 -8.74
N ASN A 2 -9.80 19.43 -9.22
CA ASN A 2 -10.79 18.77 -8.36
C ASN A 2 -10.61 17.25 -8.25
N VAL A 3 -9.65 16.70 -8.97
CA VAL A 3 -9.42 15.27 -9.13
C VAL A 3 -7.93 14.94 -9.01
N GLY A 4 -7.64 13.67 -8.76
CA GLY A 4 -6.30 13.13 -8.77
C GLY A 4 -5.37 13.66 -7.68
N ARG A 5 -4.06 13.54 -7.93
CA ARG A 5 -3.00 13.98 -7.01
C ARG A 5 -3.10 15.45 -6.59
N PHE A 6 -3.61 16.30 -7.46
CA PHE A 6 -3.74 17.74 -7.24
C PHE A 6 -5.11 18.17 -6.72
N LYS A 7 -5.93 17.22 -6.24
CA LYS A 7 -7.26 17.50 -5.70
C LYS A 7 -7.20 18.50 -4.56
N GLY A 8 -7.92 19.62 -4.70
CA GLY A 8 -7.97 20.67 -3.69
C GLY A 8 -6.73 21.57 -3.63
N GLN A 9 -5.74 21.37 -4.51
CA GLN A 9 -4.52 22.17 -4.57
C GLN A 9 -4.60 23.24 -5.66
N THR A 10 -4.00 24.41 -5.39
CA THR A 10 -3.71 25.44 -6.38
C THR A 10 -2.35 25.18 -7.00
N VAL A 11 -2.34 24.56 -8.18
CA VAL A 11 -1.11 24.22 -8.93
C VAL A 11 -1.02 25.02 -10.21
N SER A 12 0.20 25.32 -10.65
CA SER A 12 0.40 25.99 -11.92
C SER A 12 0.10 25.04 -13.08
N LEU A 13 -0.28 25.61 -14.24
CA LEU A 13 -0.48 24.83 -15.45
C LEU A 13 0.81 24.11 -15.88
N TRP A 14 1.97 24.70 -15.58
CA TRP A 14 3.27 24.11 -15.88
C TRP A 14 3.56 22.88 -15.02
N ASP A 15 3.18 22.91 -13.74
CA ASP A 15 3.34 21.75 -12.84
C ASP A 15 2.43 20.60 -13.28
N LEU A 16 1.20 20.91 -13.69
CA LEU A 16 0.27 19.93 -14.27
C LEU A 16 0.82 19.32 -15.55
N LEU A 17 1.36 20.13 -16.46
CA LEU A 17 1.89 19.66 -17.74
C LEU A 17 3.14 18.78 -17.57
N ASN A 18 3.91 19.00 -16.50
CA ASN A 18 5.10 18.20 -16.16
C ASN A 18 4.82 17.03 -15.21
N SER A 19 3.56 16.82 -14.84
CA SER A 19 3.16 15.68 -14.01
C SER A 19 3.14 14.36 -14.78
N GLU A 20 2.99 13.25 -14.05
CA GLU A 20 2.82 11.90 -14.58
C GLU A 20 1.66 11.74 -15.59
N TYR A 21 0.67 12.64 -15.57
CA TYR A 21 -0.49 12.58 -16.47
C TYR A 21 -0.14 12.83 -17.94
N PHE A 22 1.04 13.34 -18.27
CA PHE A 22 1.42 13.68 -19.65
C PHE A 22 2.68 12.96 -20.11
N SER A 23 2.60 12.33 -21.29
CA SER A 23 3.78 11.85 -21.99
C SER A 23 4.57 13.02 -22.59
N ASP A 24 5.87 12.84 -22.80
CA ASP A 24 6.72 13.87 -23.42
C ASP A 24 6.22 14.26 -24.82
N SER A 25 5.66 13.32 -25.59
CA SER A 25 5.05 13.60 -26.88
C SER A 25 3.84 14.54 -26.77
N LYS A 26 2.93 14.27 -25.82
CA LYS A 26 1.75 15.09 -25.61
C LYS A 26 2.11 16.47 -25.05
N ARG A 27 3.11 16.52 -24.17
CA ARG A 27 3.68 17.77 -23.65
C ARG A 27 4.20 18.66 -24.77
N ARG A 28 5.01 18.10 -25.68
CA ARG A 28 5.56 18.84 -26.84
C ARG A 28 4.45 19.36 -27.76
N GLU A 29 3.43 18.55 -28.02
CA GLU A 29 2.26 18.96 -28.83
C GLU A 29 1.55 20.17 -28.20
N LEU A 30 1.28 20.14 -26.89
CA LEU A 30 0.61 21.23 -26.18
C LEU A 30 1.46 22.50 -26.12
N VAL A 31 2.78 22.37 -25.90
CA VAL A 31 3.71 23.52 -25.91
C VAL A 31 3.85 24.12 -27.32
N GLN A 32 3.81 23.30 -28.37
CA GLN A 32 3.86 23.77 -29.75
C GLN A 32 2.59 24.55 -30.13
N LYS A 33 1.42 24.10 -29.67
CA LYS A 33 0.16 24.84 -29.81
C LYS A 33 0.19 26.21 -29.14
N TYR A 34 0.83 26.30 -27.96
CA TYR A 34 1.02 27.60 -27.28
C TYR A 34 1.90 28.56 -28.08
N LYS A 35 2.97 28.07 -28.71
CA LYS A 35 3.90 28.89 -29.50
C LYS A 35 3.30 29.46 -30.79
N ALA A 36 2.13 29.00 -31.22
CA ALA A 36 1.48 29.44 -32.46
C ALA A 36 0.53 30.66 -32.30
N GLU A 37 0.60 31.35 -31.15
CA GLU A 37 -0.08 32.63 -30.81
C GLU A 37 -1.62 32.58 -30.60
N SER A 38 -2.05 32.77 -29.34
CA SER A 38 -3.21 33.60 -28.92
C SER A 38 -3.47 33.45 -27.41
N SER A 39 -4.01 34.49 -26.76
CA SER A 39 -4.45 34.42 -25.35
C SER A 39 -5.55 33.37 -25.12
N GLU A 40 -6.31 33.04 -26.17
CA GLU A 40 -7.31 31.96 -26.17
C GLU A 40 -6.65 30.57 -26.12
N ALA A 41 -5.47 30.39 -26.72
CA ALA A 41 -4.73 29.13 -26.70
C ALA A 41 -4.36 28.72 -25.27
N LEU A 42 -4.11 29.67 -24.35
CA LEU A 42 -3.86 29.35 -22.94
C LEU A 42 -5.08 28.75 -22.24
N ARG A 43 -6.28 29.27 -22.50
CA ARG A 43 -7.53 28.74 -21.94
C ARG A 43 -7.85 27.37 -22.54
N GLU A 44 -7.66 27.20 -23.84
CA GLU A 44 -7.85 25.90 -24.49
C GLU A 44 -6.86 24.85 -23.99
N ILE A 45 -5.58 25.20 -23.85
CA ILE A 45 -4.57 24.30 -23.30
C ILE A 45 -4.88 23.97 -21.83
N ALA A 46 -5.27 24.97 -21.02
CA ALA A 46 -5.68 24.71 -19.64
C ALA A 46 -6.87 23.76 -19.56
N THR A 47 -7.88 23.95 -20.43
CA THR A 47 -9.05 23.08 -20.50
C THR A 47 -8.67 21.67 -20.96
N ALA A 48 -7.82 21.54 -21.98
CA ALA A 48 -7.33 20.25 -22.45
C ALA A 48 -6.49 19.52 -21.40
N VAL A 49 -5.65 20.25 -20.66
CA VAL A 49 -4.84 19.69 -19.57
C VAL A 49 -5.73 19.17 -18.45
N ILE A 50 -6.70 19.96 -18.00
CA ILE A 50 -7.65 19.54 -16.96
C ILE A 50 -8.46 18.34 -17.43
N ALA A 51 -8.96 18.36 -18.67
CA ALA A 51 -9.73 17.25 -19.25
C ALA A 51 -8.93 15.95 -19.30
N VAL A 52 -7.64 16.00 -19.69
CA VAL A 52 -6.79 14.80 -19.69
C VAL A 52 -6.64 14.24 -18.28
N VAL A 53 -6.44 15.10 -17.26
CA VAL A 53 -6.34 14.66 -15.85
C VAL A 53 -7.65 14.02 -15.39
N GLU A 54 -8.79 14.66 -15.64
CA GLU A 54 -10.12 14.12 -15.29
C GLU A 54 -10.41 12.79 -16.00
N GLU A 55 -10.08 12.68 -17.28
CA GLU A 55 -10.27 11.45 -18.06
C GLU A 55 -9.34 10.33 -17.58
N THR A 56 -8.10 10.64 -17.17
CA THR A 56 -7.19 9.62 -16.61
C THR A 56 -7.65 9.14 -15.23
N GLU A 57 -8.15 10.04 -14.38
CA GLU A 57 -8.62 9.71 -13.04
C GLU A 57 -9.89 8.86 -13.08
N THR A 58 -10.86 9.25 -13.91
CA THR A 58 -12.09 8.46 -14.11
C THR A 58 -11.78 7.06 -14.62
N ARG A 59 -10.88 6.91 -15.61
CA ARG A 59 -10.42 5.60 -16.10
C ARG A 59 -9.74 4.76 -15.02
N GLY A 60 -8.93 5.37 -14.16
CA GLY A 60 -8.21 4.69 -13.08
C GLY A 60 -9.10 4.15 -11.96
N THR A 61 -10.29 4.71 -11.76
CA THR A 61 -11.24 4.22 -10.74
C THR A 61 -11.99 2.94 -11.13
N THR A 62 -12.01 2.58 -12.42
CA THR A 62 -12.73 1.40 -12.92
C THR A 62 -12.09 0.08 -12.48
N PHE A 63 -10.77 0.06 -12.31
CA PHE A 63 -10.03 -1.14 -11.97
C PHE A 63 -9.62 -1.12 -10.50
N ALA A 64 -9.83 -2.25 -9.83
CA ALA A 64 -9.53 -2.41 -8.42
C ALA A 64 -8.67 -3.64 -8.18
N PHE A 65 -7.64 -3.45 -7.36
CA PHE A 65 -6.67 -4.43 -6.91
C PHE A 65 -6.95 -4.79 -5.45
N LYS A 66 -6.59 -6.02 -5.05
CA LYS A 66 -6.64 -6.42 -3.64
C LYS A 66 -5.39 -5.87 -2.95
N GLY A 67 -5.58 -4.93 -2.01
CA GLY A 67 -4.52 -4.52 -1.09
C GLY A 67 -4.58 -5.32 0.22
N LEU A 68 -3.88 -4.83 1.25
CA LEU A 68 -3.78 -5.51 2.54
C LEU A 68 -5.13 -5.72 3.23
N ARG A 69 -5.95 -4.65 3.32
CA ARG A 69 -7.29 -4.67 3.97
C ARG A 69 -8.39 -3.98 3.16
N LYS A 70 -8.02 -3.20 2.13
CA LYS A 70 -8.94 -2.47 1.26
C LYS A 70 -8.61 -2.76 -0.19
N ARG A 71 -9.56 -2.45 -1.07
CA ARG A 71 -9.29 -2.41 -2.50
C ARG A 71 -8.53 -1.14 -2.84
N VAL A 72 -7.54 -1.26 -3.72
CA VAL A 72 -6.71 -0.16 -4.22
C VAL A 72 -7.08 0.06 -5.68
N SER A 73 -7.38 1.29 -6.09
CA SER A 73 -7.72 1.57 -7.49
C SER A 73 -6.47 1.64 -8.38
N ALA A 74 -6.64 1.52 -9.70
CA ALA A 74 -5.53 1.80 -10.62
C ALA A 74 -5.05 3.26 -10.54
N SER A 75 -5.96 4.19 -10.20
CA SER A 75 -5.58 5.58 -9.96
C SER A 75 -4.66 5.72 -8.75
N ASP A 76 -4.96 5.01 -7.64
CA ASP A 76 -4.11 5.05 -6.44
C ASP A 76 -2.71 4.50 -6.72
N LEU A 77 -2.61 3.40 -7.48
CA LEU A 77 -1.32 2.85 -7.92
C LEU A 77 -0.54 3.84 -8.80
N PHE A 78 -1.24 4.55 -9.69
CA PHE A 78 -0.64 5.53 -10.59
C PHE A 78 -0.15 6.77 -9.83
N GLN A 79 -0.96 7.32 -8.92
CA GLN A 79 -0.60 8.46 -8.07
C GLN A 79 0.56 8.14 -7.11
N SER A 80 0.63 6.89 -6.66
CA SER A 80 1.74 6.38 -5.85
C SER A 80 2.96 5.99 -6.69
N GLN A 81 2.93 6.23 -8.00
CA GLN A 81 4.01 5.93 -8.95
C GLN A 81 4.41 4.45 -9.00
N LEU A 82 3.50 3.54 -8.62
CA LEU A 82 3.70 2.09 -8.69
C LEU A 82 3.48 1.54 -10.10
N ILE A 83 2.65 2.24 -10.89
CA ILE A 83 2.45 2.00 -12.32
C ILE A 83 2.63 3.30 -13.11
N ASP A 84 3.09 3.17 -14.35
CA ASP A 84 3.23 4.29 -15.26
C ASP A 84 1.94 4.52 -16.08
N LYS A 85 1.89 5.66 -16.77
CA LYS A 85 0.74 6.02 -17.61
C LYS A 85 0.48 4.97 -18.70
N LYS A 86 1.54 4.40 -19.27
CA LYS A 86 1.43 3.35 -20.28
C LYS A 86 0.70 2.12 -19.75
N THR A 87 1.05 1.66 -18.56
CA THR A 87 0.40 0.50 -17.93
C THR A 87 -1.05 0.80 -17.58
N LEU A 88 -1.36 2.02 -17.11
CA LEU A 88 -2.74 2.46 -16.86
C LEU A 88 -3.57 2.48 -18.16
N ASP A 89 -3.00 3.02 -19.25
CA ASP A 89 -3.64 3.06 -20.56
C ASP A 89 -3.86 1.63 -21.12
N GLU A 90 -2.87 0.74 -21.01
CA GLU A 90 -2.97 -0.67 -21.41
C GLU A 90 -4.05 -1.43 -20.63
N LEU A 91 -4.19 -1.15 -19.33
CA LEU A 91 -5.25 -1.71 -18.49
C LEU A 91 -6.62 -1.21 -18.95
N SER A 92 -6.76 0.09 -19.24
CA SER A 92 -8.00 0.69 -19.73
C SER A 92 -8.42 0.19 -21.12
N GLN A 93 -7.46 -0.12 -21.98
CA GLN A 93 -7.67 -0.67 -23.32
C GLN A 93 -7.90 -2.19 -23.31
N GLY A 94 -7.82 -2.85 -22.15
CA GLY A 94 -7.95 -4.29 -22.03
C GLY A 94 -6.76 -5.09 -22.60
N LYS A 95 -5.63 -4.43 -22.87
CA LYS A 95 -4.39 -5.08 -23.33
C LYS A 95 -3.65 -5.79 -22.20
N LYS A 96 -3.79 -5.26 -20.98
CA LYS A 96 -3.30 -5.89 -19.75
C LYS A 96 -4.46 -6.22 -18.83
N THR A 97 -4.33 -7.30 -18.07
CA THR A 97 -5.31 -7.67 -17.05
C THR A 97 -4.90 -7.20 -15.66
N VAL A 98 -5.87 -7.10 -14.75
CA VAL A 98 -5.60 -6.79 -13.33
C VAL A 98 -4.63 -7.82 -12.72
N LYS A 99 -4.72 -9.09 -13.12
CA LYS A 99 -3.82 -10.15 -12.63
C LYS A 99 -2.38 -9.90 -13.06
N GLU A 100 -2.16 -9.61 -14.34
CA GLU A 100 -0.82 -9.31 -14.87
C GLU A 100 -0.19 -8.09 -14.19
N VAL A 101 -0.97 -7.03 -13.96
CA VAL A 101 -0.48 -5.83 -13.26
C VAL A 101 -0.21 -6.13 -11.78
N THR A 102 -0.99 -7.01 -11.14
CA THR A 102 -0.75 -7.45 -9.75
C THR A 102 0.54 -8.27 -9.62
N GLU A 103 0.89 -9.05 -10.64
CA GLU A 103 2.08 -9.90 -10.65
C GLU A 103 3.37 -9.13 -10.94
N MET A 104 3.29 -7.89 -11.44
CA MET A 104 4.46 -7.02 -11.60
C MET A 104 5.16 -6.79 -10.26
N ASP A 105 6.46 -7.03 -10.19
CA ASP A 105 7.24 -6.89 -8.94
C ASP A 105 7.12 -5.49 -8.30
N SER A 106 7.02 -4.45 -9.13
CA SER A 106 6.84 -3.05 -8.69
C SER A 106 5.51 -2.81 -7.99
N VAL A 107 4.49 -3.64 -8.23
CA VAL A 107 3.14 -3.50 -7.67
C VAL A 107 2.93 -4.52 -6.55
N ARG A 108 3.28 -5.79 -6.80
CA ARG A 108 3.12 -6.89 -5.85
C ARG A 108 3.76 -6.60 -4.50
N ARG A 109 4.98 -6.05 -4.50
CA ARG A 109 5.73 -5.69 -3.29
C ARG A 109 4.94 -4.75 -2.38
N TYR A 110 4.16 -3.83 -2.92
CA TYR A 110 3.41 -2.84 -2.14
C TYR A 110 1.97 -3.25 -1.86
N LEU A 111 1.37 -4.07 -2.72
CA LEU A 111 0.03 -4.63 -2.47
C LEU A 111 0.02 -5.74 -1.42
N GLU A 112 1.07 -6.57 -1.39
CA GLU A 112 1.12 -7.78 -0.57
C GLU A 112 2.28 -7.84 0.42
N GLY A 113 3.26 -6.94 0.32
CA GLY A 113 4.55 -7.02 1.00
C GLY A 113 5.45 -8.17 0.51
N SER A 114 6.66 -8.22 1.03
CA SER A 114 7.74 -9.14 0.64
C SER A 114 8.63 -9.52 1.83
N ASN A 115 9.37 -10.63 1.70
CA ASN A 115 10.46 -11.00 2.64
C ASN A 115 10.06 -11.12 4.12
N PHE A 116 8.86 -11.61 4.42
CA PHE A 116 8.43 -11.84 5.80
C PHE A 116 9.16 -13.01 6.45
N ILE A 117 9.39 -12.91 7.76
CA ILE A 117 9.73 -14.08 8.59
C ILE A 117 8.42 -14.86 8.83
N ALA A 118 8.17 -15.88 8.01
CA ALA A 118 6.91 -16.65 8.06
C ALA A 118 6.82 -17.62 9.25
N GLY A 119 7.96 -18.11 9.73
CA GLY A 119 8.00 -19.24 10.66
C GLY A 119 9.43 -19.67 10.97
N VAL A 120 9.54 -20.86 11.55
CA VAL A 120 10.81 -21.53 11.80
C VAL A 120 10.89 -22.83 11.02
N LEU A 121 12.11 -23.23 10.69
CA LEU A 121 12.39 -24.49 10.01
C LEU A 121 13.20 -25.38 10.96
N ILE A 122 12.59 -26.45 11.43
CA ILE A 122 13.22 -27.36 12.38
C ILE A 122 14.16 -28.31 11.62
N ARG A 123 15.41 -28.41 12.10
CA ARG A 123 16.41 -29.34 11.57
C ARG A 123 16.67 -30.44 12.62
N PRO A 124 16.88 -31.70 12.20
CA PRO A 124 17.00 -32.19 10.82
C PRO A 124 15.67 -32.54 10.13
N SER A 125 14.53 -32.48 10.82
CA SER A 125 13.22 -32.93 10.30
C SER A 125 12.72 -32.16 9.07
N ASN A 126 13.27 -30.99 8.78
CA ASN A 126 12.81 -30.05 7.74
C ASN A 126 11.35 -29.63 7.91
N GLU A 127 10.82 -29.74 9.12
CA GLU A 127 9.44 -29.34 9.45
C GLU A 127 9.35 -27.82 9.48
N ARG A 128 8.45 -27.25 8.66
CA ARG A 128 8.08 -25.84 8.71
C ARG A 128 7.01 -25.64 9.77
N MET A 129 7.23 -24.68 10.66
CA MET A 129 6.35 -24.43 11.80
C MET A 129 6.07 -22.94 11.94
N SER A 130 4.83 -22.59 12.28
CA SER A 130 4.48 -21.18 12.54
C SER A 130 5.20 -20.68 13.81
N ILE A 131 5.37 -19.36 13.92
CA ILE A 131 6.03 -18.76 15.09
C ILE A 131 5.25 -19.09 16.38
N TYR A 132 3.92 -19.06 16.33
CA TYR A 132 3.07 -19.39 17.48
C TYR A 132 3.19 -20.86 17.89
N GLN A 133 3.19 -21.78 16.92
CA GLN A 133 3.42 -23.21 17.20
C GLN A 133 4.80 -23.45 17.83
N ALA A 134 5.84 -22.78 17.31
CA ALA A 134 7.19 -22.86 17.85
C ALA A 134 7.28 -22.31 19.29
N MET A 135 6.52 -21.26 19.61
CA MET A 135 6.36 -20.76 20.97
C MET A 135 5.70 -21.80 21.88
N ARG A 136 4.58 -22.38 21.45
CA ARG A 136 3.82 -23.38 22.22
C ARG A 136 4.61 -24.66 22.49
N LYS A 137 5.49 -25.04 21.58
CA LYS A 137 6.42 -26.18 21.74
C LYS A 137 7.71 -25.82 22.51
N GLY A 138 7.88 -24.57 22.96
CA GLY A 138 9.06 -24.12 23.69
C GLY A 138 10.33 -23.94 22.86
N ILE A 139 10.23 -24.00 21.52
CA ILE A 139 11.34 -23.80 20.58
C ILE A 139 11.72 -22.31 20.54
N LEU A 140 10.73 -21.43 20.59
CA LEU A 140 10.92 -19.99 20.73
C LEU A 140 10.48 -19.52 22.11
N ARG A 141 11.27 -18.63 22.71
CA ARG A 141 10.87 -17.94 23.94
C ARG A 141 9.64 -17.07 23.67
N PRO A 142 8.67 -16.99 24.60
CA PRO A 142 7.44 -16.22 24.40
C PRO A 142 7.67 -14.76 23.99
N GLY A 143 8.65 -14.08 24.59
CA GLY A 143 8.99 -12.70 24.24
C GLY A 143 9.44 -12.55 22.79
N THR A 144 10.34 -13.42 22.31
CA THR A 144 10.83 -13.40 20.93
C THR A 144 9.73 -13.73 19.93
N ALA A 145 8.91 -14.74 20.23
CA ALA A 145 7.79 -15.13 19.38
C ALA A 145 6.76 -14.01 19.24
N LEU A 146 6.41 -13.34 20.34
CA LEU A 146 5.48 -12.21 20.32
C LEU A 146 5.98 -11.09 19.42
N VAL A 147 7.27 -10.71 19.51
CA VAL A 147 7.84 -9.66 18.66
C VAL A 147 7.76 -10.01 17.18
N LEU A 148 8.05 -11.26 16.81
CA LEU A 148 7.96 -11.70 15.42
C LEU A 148 6.51 -11.75 14.91
N LEU A 149 5.55 -12.15 15.75
CA LEU A 149 4.13 -12.15 15.41
C LEU A 149 3.56 -10.73 15.30
N GLU A 150 3.98 -9.80 16.16
CA GLU A 150 3.63 -8.38 16.04
C GLU A 150 4.17 -7.78 14.73
N ALA A 151 5.39 -8.13 14.34
CA ALA A 151 5.95 -7.71 13.05
C ALA A 151 5.14 -8.28 11.86
N GLN A 152 4.71 -9.55 11.93
CA GLN A 152 3.80 -10.13 10.94
C GLN A 152 2.48 -9.36 10.85
N ALA A 153 1.82 -9.11 11.99
CA ALA A 153 0.57 -8.36 12.05
C ALA A 153 0.73 -6.93 11.49
N ALA A 154 1.79 -6.22 11.88
CA ALA A 154 2.07 -4.85 11.43
C ALA A 154 2.50 -4.73 9.97
N THR A 155 2.91 -5.84 9.34
CA THR A 155 3.21 -5.92 7.91
C THR A 155 2.07 -6.54 7.09
N GLY A 156 0.94 -6.80 7.76
CA GLY A 156 -0.35 -7.03 7.12
C GLY A 156 -0.92 -8.43 7.28
N TYR A 157 -0.15 -9.43 7.70
CA TYR A 157 -0.66 -10.80 7.77
C TYR A 157 0.02 -11.65 8.84
N ILE A 158 -0.77 -12.48 9.51
CA ILE A 158 -0.25 -13.67 10.18
C ILE A 158 -0.07 -14.77 9.13
N ILE A 159 1.10 -15.40 9.11
CA ILE A 159 1.49 -16.32 8.05
C ILE A 159 1.42 -17.76 8.54
N ASP A 160 0.76 -18.60 7.76
CA ASP A 160 0.88 -20.06 7.86
C ASP A 160 1.94 -20.56 6.86
N PRO A 161 3.14 -20.94 7.32
CA PRO A 161 4.21 -21.40 6.46
C PRO A 161 3.99 -22.81 5.89
N GLN A 162 3.03 -23.58 6.41
CA GLN A 162 2.74 -24.92 5.91
C GLN A 162 1.87 -24.85 4.65
N ASN A 163 0.80 -24.05 4.70
CA ASN A 163 -0.14 -23.87 3.59
C ASN A 163 0.15 -22.64 2.72
N ASN A 164 1.26 -21.93 2.99
CA ASN A 164 1.63 -20.69 2.31
C ASN A 164 0.48 -19.67 2.26
N SER A 165 -0.25 -19.57 3.38
CA SER A 165 -1.47 -18.79 3.49
C SER A 165 -1.26 -17.58 4.40
N LYS A 166 -2.00 -16.50 4.11
CA LYS A 166 -1.92 -15.20 4.77
C LYS A 166 -3.27 -14.87 5.38
N PHE A 167 -3.30 -14.49 6.65
CA PHE A 167 -4.52 -14.24 7.41
C PHE A 167 -4.48 -12.88 8.10
N SER A 168 -5.64 -12.25 8.27
CA SER A 168 -5.78 -11.20 9.28
C SER A 168 -5.60 -11.77 10.69
N VAL A 169 -5.43 -10.92 11.69
CA VAL A 169 -5.30 -11.39 13.08
C VAL A 169 -6.57 -12.11 13.53
N GLU A 170 -7.75 -11.60 13.17
CA GLU A 170 -9.04 -12.24 13.46
C GLU A 170 -9.23 -13.58 12.75
N GLU A 171 -8.86 -13.66 11.47
CA GLU A 171 -8.90 -14.90 10.70
C GLU A 171 -7.93 -15.93 11.27
N ALA A 172 -6.73 -15.51 11.68
CA ALA A 172 -5.73 -16.37 12.29
C ALA A 172 -6.18 -16.94 13.64
N LEU A 173 -6.91 -16.15 14.45
CA LEU A 173 -7.53 -16.65 15.68
C LEU A 173 -8.59 -17.71 15.36
N SER A 174 -9.46 -17.42 14.39
CA SER A 174 -10.53 -18.32 13.97
C SER A 174 -9.98 -19.63 13.38
N ALA A 175 -8.85 -19.57 12.69
CA ALA A 175 -8.13 -20.72 12.13
C ALA A 175 -7.24 -21.45 13.16
N GLY A 176 -7.14 -20.96 14.40
CA GLY A 176 -6.30 -21.54 15.45
C GLY A 176 -4.78 -21.37 15.23
N LEU A 177 -4.38 -20.47 14.34
CA LEU A 177 -2.97 -20.15 14.09
C LEU A 177 -2.34 -19.32 15.21
N ILE A 178 -3.17 -18.63 15.99
CA ILE A 178 -2.80 -17.89 17.20
C ILE A 178 -3.79 -18.18 18.35
N GLY A 179 -3.38 -17.91 19.58
CA GLY A 179 -4.21 -18.04 20.77
C GLY A 179 -4.81 -16.72 21.25
N ALA A 180 -5.90 -16.80 22.02
CA ALA A 180 -6.58 -15.65 22.59
C ALA A 180 -5.69 -14.81 23.51
N GLU A 181 -4.66 -15.43 24.11
CA GLU A 181 -3.73 -14.77 25.04
C GLU A 181 -2.84 -13.71 24.38
N ILE A 182 -2.63 -13.79 23.07
CA ILE A 182 -1.84 -12.81 22.29
C ILE A 182 -2.70 -11.99 21.33
N PHE A 183 -3.98 -12.35 21.16
CA PHE A 183 -4.88 -11.74 20.17
C PHE A 183 -4.93 -10.22 20.26
N GLU A 184 -5.22 -9.66 21.45
CA GLU A 184 -5.30 -8.20 21.64
C GLU A 184 -4.00 -7.46 21.31
N LYS A 185 -2.85 -8.08 21.60
CA LYS A 185 -1.54 -7.49 21.29
C LYS A 185 -1.30 -7.46 19.79
N LEU A 186 -1.64 -8.55 19.11
CA LEU A 186 -1.52 -8.63 17.65
C LEU A 186 -2.51 -7.70 16.94
N LEU A 187 -3.73 -7.56 17.46
CA LEU A 187 -4.72 -6.62 16.94
C LEU A 187 -4.22 -5.17 17.06
N CYS A 188 -3.56 -4.84 18.18
CA CYS A 188 -2.91 -3.53 18.34
C CYS A 188 -1.76 -3.29 17.35
N ALA A 189 -1.00 -4.33 16.98
CA ALA A 189 0.05 -4.25 15.98
C ALA A 189 -0.52 -4.16 14.54
N GLU A 190 -1.61 -4.86 14.25
CA GLU A 190 -2.31 -4.81 12.95
C GLU A 190 -2.84 -3.40 12.62
N ARG A 191 -3.10 -2.56 13.64
CA ARG A 191 -3.44 -1.14 13.46
C ARG A 191 -2.36 -0.33 12.74
N ALA A 192 -1.12 -0.81 12.70
CA ALA A 192 -0.09 -0.22 11.83
C ALA A 192 -0.45 -0.27 10.34
N VAL A 193 -1.37 -1.17 9.95
CA VAL A 193 -1.88 -1.31 8.58
C VAL A 193 -3.30 -0.76 8.43
N THR A 194 -4.18 -0.98 9.42
CA THR A 194 -5.59 -0.54 9.35
C THR A 194 -5.80 0.91 9.79
N GLY A 195 -4.85 1.50 10.50
CA GLY A 195 -4.89 2.84 11.08
C GLY A 195 -5.23 2.82 12.57
N TYR A 196 -4.60 3.71 13.32
CA TYR A 196 -4.94 3.99 14.71
C TYR A 196 -6.06 5.03 14.77
N THR A 197 -6.92 4.97 15.78
CA THR A 197 -8.00 5.95 15.94
C THR A 197 -7.51 7.15 16.73
N ASP A 198 -7.53 8.33 16.12
CA ASP A 198 -7.26 9.59 16.82
C ASP A 198 -8.34 9.84 17.89
N PRO A 199 -7.98 10.10 19.16
CA PRO A 199 -8.95 10.19 20.25
C PRO A 199 -9.88 11.40 20.12
N TYR A 200 -9.46 12.46 19.43
CA TYR A 200 -10.20 13.73 19.30
C TYR A 200 -11.05 13.75 18.03
N THR A 201 -10.47 13.43 16.88
CA THR A 201 -11.14 13.52 15.58
C THR A 201 -11.86 12.23 15.19
N LYS A 202 -11.53 11.10 15.84
CA LYS A 202 -11.94 9.73 15.46
C LYS A 202 -11.47 9.32 14.06
N ALA A 203 -10.63 10.12 13.41
CA ALA A 203 -10.05 9.79 12.12
C ALA A 203 -8.98 8.69 12.27
N PRO A 204 -8.79 7.85 11.24
CA PRO A 204 -7.65 6.95 11.20
C PRO A 204 -6.37 7.76 10.98
N ILE A 205 -5.36 7.51 11.81
CA ILE A 205 -4.02 8.08 11.70
C ILE A 205 -2.99 6.95 11.53
N SER A 206 -1.86 7.28 10.89
CA SER A 206 -0.77 6.35 10.67
C SER A 206 -0.07 5.93 11.97
N LEU A 207 0.70 4.85 11.90
CA LEU A 207 1.58 4.42 13.00
C LEU A 207 2.54 5.54 13.43
N PHE A 208 3.11 6.28 12.48
CA PHE A 208 4.04 7.37 12.75
C PHE A 208 3.36 8.54 13.49
N GLU A 209 2.17 8.95 13.05
CA GLU A 209 1.38 9.98 13.72
C GLU A 209 0.96 9.54 15.12
N ALA A 210 0.46 8.31 15.27
CA ALA A 210 0.08 7.76 16.57
C ALA A 210 1.27 7.72 17.55
N MET A 211 2.46 7.39 17.06
CA MET A 211 3.70 7.44 17.84
C MET A 211 4.07 8.88 18.26
N ASN A 212 3.95 9.85 17.35
CA ASN A 212 4.24 11.26 17.65
C ASN A 212 3.23 11.89 18.62
N GLN A 213 1.98 11.46 18.58
CA GLN A 213 0.93 11.86 19.52
C GLN A 213 1.01 11.12 20.86
N GLY A 214 1.93 10.16 21.04
CA GLY A 214 2.10 9.41 22.29
C GLY A 214 1.04 8.34 22.54
N LEU A 215 0.26 7.95 21.53
CA LEU A 215 -0.72 6.85 21.64
C LEU A 215 -0.06 5.47 21.71
N ILE A 216 1.21 5.39 21.29
CA ILE A 216 2.02 4.16 21.27
C ILE A 216 3.40 4.48 21.84
N VAL A 217 3.95 3.54 22.60
CA VAL A 217 5.33 3.64 23.11
C VAL A 217 6.30 3.70 21.93
N LYS A 218 7.17 4.73 21.90
CA LYS A 218 8.10 4.98 20.79
C LYS A 218 8.95 3.77 20.38
N SER A 219 9.53 3.06 21.35
CA SER A 219 10.36 1.88 21.05
C SER A 219 9.59 0.74 20.37
N HIS A 220 8.31 0.58 20.73
CA HIS A 220 7.43 -0.37 20.07
C HIS A 220 7.07 0.10 18.65
N GLY A 221 6.69 1.37 18.49
CA GLY A 221 6.36 1.96 17.20
C GLY A 221 7.52 1.92 16.20
N ILE A 222 8.74 2.25 16.63
CA ILE A 222 9.96 2.18 15.80
C ILE A 222 10.16 0.77 15.25
N ARG A 223 10.03 -0.26 16.09
CA ARG A 223 10.20 -1.65 15.66
C ARG A 223 9.18 -2.07 14.59
N LEU A 224 7.94 -1.61 14.70
CA LEU A 224 6.92 -1.89 13.69
C LEU A 224 7.20 -1.16 12.37
N LEU A 225 7.69 0.09 12.42
CA LEU A 225 8.13 0.84 11.24
C LEU A 225 9.32 0.17 10.55
N GLU A 226 10.31 -0.31 11.31
CA GLU A 226 11.45 -1.06 10.78
C GLU A 226 11.00 -2.32 10.04
N ALA A 227 10.02 -3.05 10.59
CA ALA A 227 9.44 -4.22 9.95
C ALA A 227 8.78 -3.85 8.60
N GLN A 228 7.95 -2.80 8.56
CA GLN A 228 7.29 -2.33 7.33
C GLN A 228 8.29 -1.92 6.24
N ILE A 229 9.31 -1.14 6.62
CA ILE A 229 10.38 -0.71 5.71
C ILE A 229 11.13 -1.91 5.13
N ALA A 230 11.46 -2.90 5.96
CA ALA A 230 12.16 -4.11 5.52
C ALA A 230 11.32 -4.97 4.56
N THR A 231 9.99 -4.95 4.68
CA THR A 231 9.09 -5.83 3.92
C THR A 231 8.41 -5.18 2.72
N GLY A 232 8.62 -3.90 2.44
CA GLY A 232 7.95 -3.27 1.29
C GLY A 232 8.15 -1.76 1.23
N GLY A 233 8.08 -1.09 2.37
CA GLY A 233 8.00 0.36 2.48
C GLY A 233 6.90 0.77 3.47
N LEU A 234 6.71 2.08 3.61
CA LEU A 234 5.59 2.67 4.35
C LEU A 234 4.42 2.98 3.41
#